data_AF-A0A5B2VF69-F1
#
_entry.id   AF-A0A5B2VF69-F1
#
_cell.length_a   1.000
_cell.length_b   1.000
_cell.length_c   1.000
_cell.angle_alpha   90.00
_cell.angle_beta   90.00
_cell.angle_gamma   90.00
#
_symmetry.space_group_name_H-M   'P 1'
#
loop_
_entity.id
_entity.type
_entity.pdbx_description
1 polymer ?
#
loop_
_entity_poly.entity_id
_entity_poly.type
_entity_poly.pdbx_seq_one_letter_code
_entity_poly.pdbx_strand_id
1 'polypeptide(L)'
;MLSLSSVENECEAKGITLVLHPAIRRAVHGFEESFSLGAACYLRGESDGLFFLPLEEGYARLRFTKRWSAAGHPILRVDGASPEDLPRIQAAVTAGKM
;
A
#
# COMPACT_ATOMS: atom_id res chain seq x y z
N MET A 1 14.25 -9.10 8.70
CA MET A 1 13.75 -7.72 8.66
C MET A 1 12.86 -7.64 7.43
N LEU A 2 11.54 -7.63 7.61
CA LEU A 2 10.59 -7.61 6.48
C LEU A 2 10.59 -6.19 5.91
N SER A 3 11.22 -6.01 4.76
CA SER A 3 11.14 -4.76 4.00
C SER A 3 9.97 -4.83 3.01
N LEU A 4 9.66 -3.70 2.37
CA LEU A 4 8.72 -3.61 1.25
C LEU A 4 9.02 -4.63 0.13
N SER A 5 10.30 -5.03 0.03
CA SER A 5 10.81 -6.08 -0.85
C SER A 5 10.06 -7.40 -0.68
N SER A 6 9.55 -7.71 0.51
CA SER A 6 8.78 -8.94 0.76
C SER A 6 7.44 -8.91 0.01
N VAL A 7 6.76 -7.76 -0.03
CA VAL A 7 5.52 -7.56 -0.80
C VAL A 7 5.82 -7.53 -2.29
N GLU A 8 6.88 -6.84 -2.70
CA GLU A 8 7.34 -6.80 -4.09
C GLU A 8 7.62 -8.23 -4.58
N ASN A 9 8.34 -9.04 -3.80
CA ASN A 9 8.65 -10.43 -4.11
C ASN A 9 7.40 -11.32 -4.16
N GLU A 10 6.44 -11.16 -3.23
CA GLU A 10 5.19 -11.94 -3.26
C GLU A 10 4.31 -11.57 -4.46
N CYS A 11 4.25 -10.28 -4.80
CA CYS A 11 3.57 -9.81 -6.01
C CYS A 11 4.25 -10.37 -7.26
N GLU A 12 5.57 -10.28 -7.35
CA GLU A 12 6.37 -10.83 -8.45
C GLU A 12 6.18 -12.34 -8.61
N ALA A 13 6.24 -13.11 -7.52
CA ALA A 13 6.01 -14.56 -7.52
C ALA A 13 4.60 -14.95 -8.00
N LYS A 14 3.62 -14.06 -7.87
CA LYS A 14 2.24 -14.24 -8.36
C LYS A 14 2.01 -13.63 -9.75
N GLY A 15 3.05 -13.05 -10.37
CA GLY A 15 2.94 -12.33 -11.65
C GLY A 15 2.10 -11.05 -11.57
N ILE A 16 1.97 -10.47 -10.38
CA ILE A 16 1.21 -9.25 -10.10
C ILE A 16 2.17 -8.07 -10.03
N THR A 17 1.86 -6.98 -10.72
CA THR A 17 2.60 -5.72 -10.58
C THR A 17 2.06 -4.93 -9.39
N LEU A 18 2.91 -4.61 -8.42
CA LEU A 18 2.58 -3.67 -7.35
C LEU A 18 2.75 -2.23 -7.83
N VAL A 19 1.70 -1.42 -7.72
CA VAL A 19 1.72 0.01 -8.10
C VAL A 19 1.30 0.86 -6.91
N LEU A 20 2.17 1.76 -6.48
CA LEU A 20 1.92 2.66 -5.36
C LEU A 20 2.64 4.00 -5.55
N HIS A 21 2.05 5.07 -5.01
CA HIS A 21 2.65 6.40 -5.08
C HIS A 21 3.95 6.49 -4.26
N PRO A 22 4.98 7.25 -4.68
CA PRO A 22 6.25 7.34 -3.93
C PRO A 22 6.12 7.85 -2.48
N ALA A 23 5.10 8.67 -2.20
CA ALA A 23 4.80 9.08 -0.82
C ALA A 23 4.27 7.92 0.02
N ILE A 24 3.39 7.08 -0.54
CA ILE A 24 2.90 5.86 0.12
C ILE A 24 4.08 4.91 0.35
N ARG A 25 4.97 4.72 -0.63
CA ARG A 25 6.18 3.88 -0.49
C ARG A 25 7.01 4.27 0.72
N ARG A 26 7.23 5.57 0.90
CA ARG A 26 7.99 6.09 2.02
C ARG A 26 7.21 5.95 3.32
N ALA A 27 5.91 6.20 3.28
CA ALA A 27 5.09 6.24 4.47
C ALA A 27 4.84 4.87 5.11
N VAL A 28 4.84 3.80 4.33
CA VAL A 28 4.73 2.43 4.85
C VAL A 28 6.05 1.88 5.42
N HIS A 29 7.14 2.66 5.35
CA HIS A 29 8.41 2.26 5.96
C HIS A 29 8.26 2.21 7.49
N GLY A 30 8.66 1.10 8.11
CA GLY A 30 8.39 0.78 9.52
C GLY A 30 7.05 0.05 9.77
N PHE A 31 6.19 -0.06 8.75
CA PHE A 31 4.90 -0.78 8.80
C PHE A 31 4.80 -1.88 7.73
N GLU A 32 5.94 -2.37 7.25
CA GLU A 32 6.00 -3.27 6.09
C GLU A 32 5.33 -4.61 6.37
N GLU A 33 5.51 -5.17 7.56
CA GLU A 33 4.90 -6.45 7.93
C GLU A 33 3.37 -6.37 7.94
N SER A 34 2.79 -5.36 8.59
CA SER A 34 1.34 -5.18 8.64
C SER A 34 0.77 -4.85 7.26
N PHE A 35 1.48 -4.06 6.47
CA PHE A 35 1.12 -3.78 5.08
C PHE A 35 1.15 -5.04 4.21
N SER A 36 2.17 -5.89 4.37
CA SER A 36 2.31 -7.17 3.67
C SER A 36 1.15 -8.11 3.98
N LEU A 37 0.82 -8.26 5.26
CA LEU A 37 -0.30 -9.08 5.71
C LEU A 37 -1.62 -8.57 5.12
N GLY A 38 -1.86 -7.25 5.17
CA GLY A 38 -3.06 -6.65 4.57
C GLY A 38 -3.18 -6.92 3.06
N ALA A 39 -2.08 -6.76 2.32
CA ALA A 39 -2.02 -7.05 0.89
C ALA A 39 -2.28 -8.54 0.60
N ALA A 40 -1.67 -9.45 1.35
CA ALA A 40 -1.85 -10.89 1.19
C ALA A 40 -3.31 -11.32 1.46
N CYS A 41 -3.91 -10.85 2.56
CA CYS A 41 -5.32 -11.12 2.87
C CYS A 41 -6.25 -10.60 1.77
N TYR A 42 -6.01 -9.38 1.26
CA TYR A 42 -6.79 -8.84 0.14
C TYR A 42 -6.63 -9.65 -1.15
N LEU A 43 -5.41 -10.09 -1.48
CA LEU A 43 -5.16 -10.93 -2.64
C LEU A 43 -5.89 -12.28 -2.55
N ARG A 44 -6.00 -12.86 -1.35
CA ARG A 44 -6.76 -14.09 -1.07
C ARG A 44 -8.28 -13.91 -0.99
N GLY A 45 -8.77 -12.67 -0.99
CA GLY A 45 -10.21 -12.38 -0.84
C GLY A 45 -10.71 -12.44 0.60
N GLU A 46 -9.79 -12.38 1.57
CA GLU A 46 -10.08 -12.45 3.01
C GLU A 46 -10.33 -11.07 3.63
N SER A 47 -10.13 -9.98 2.88
CA SER A 47 -10.36 -8.60 3.34
C SER A 47 -10.95 -7.71 2.26
N ASP A 48 -11.51 -6.56 2.68
CA ASP A 48 -12.05 -5.51 1.80
C ASP A 48 -10.96 -4.60 1.19
N GLY A 49 -9.70 -4.83 1.55
CA GLY A 49 -8.55 -4.11 1.01
C GLY A 49 -8.27 -2.77 1.67
N LEU A 50 -8.84 -2.47 2.84
CA LEU A 50 -8.47 -1.28 3.61
C LEU A 50 -7.23 -1.51 4.48
N PHE A 51 -6.33 -0.52 4.50
CA PHE A 51 -5.19 -0.47 5.39
C PHE A 51 -5.14 0.88 6.09
N PHE A 52 -4.99 0.87 7.42
CA PHE A 52 -4.90 2.08 8.23
C PHE A 52 -3.43 2.37 8.49
N LEU A 53 -2.89 3.35 7.77
CA LEU A 53 -1.51 3.79 7.91
C LEU A 53 -1.43 4.78 9.08
N PRO A 54 -0.68 4.48 10.15
CA PRO A 54 -0.47 5.41 11.25
C PRO A 54 0.25 6.68 10.78
N LEU A 55 -0.20 7.81 11.30
CA LEU A 55 0.45 9.12 11.21
C LEU A 55 0.51 9.72 12.64
N GLU A 56 1.35 10.73 12.89
CA GLU A 56 1.38 11.40 14.21
C GLU A 56 -0.02 11.86 14.68
N GLU A 57 -0.82 12.39 13.76
CA GLU A 57 -2.19 12.84 14.01
C GLU A 57 -3.23 11.85 13.45
N GLY A 58 -3.20 10.62 13.96
CA GLY A 58 -4.19 9.57 13.70
C GLY A 58 -3.81 8.63 12.56
N TYR A 59 -4.70 8.46 11.58
CA TYR A 59 -4.47 7.51 10.48
C TYR A 59 -4.86 8.10 9.13
N ALA A 60 -4.10 7.74 8.10
CA ALA A 60 -4.53 7.83 6.71
C ALA A 60 -5.00 6.44 6.24
N ARG A 61 -6.01 6.41 5.39
CA ARG A 61 -6.54 5.16 4.85
C ARG A 61 -5.95 4.91 3.48
N LEU A 62 -5.39 3.72 3.30
CA LEU A 62 -4.99 3.19 2.01
C LEU A 62 -5.99 2.14 1.55
N ARG A 63 -6.15 2.01 0.24
CA ARG A 63 -6.98 0.99 -0.38
C ARG A 63 -6.18 0.18 -1.39
N PHE A 64 -6.14 -1.13 -1.17
CA PHE A 64 -5.71 -2.12 -2.14
C PHE A 64 -6.80 -2.32 -3.19
N THR A 65 -6.43 -2.29 -4.46
CA THR A 65 -7.35 -2.51 -5.58
C THR A 65 -6.73 -3.44 -6.61
N LYS A 66 -7.42 -4.52 -6.97
CA LYS A 66 -7.05 -5.36 -8.12
C LYS A 66 -7.44 -4.64 -9.41
N ARG A 67 -6.48 -4.49 -10.32
CA ARG A 67 -6.64 -3.90 -11.66
C ARG A 67 -5.98 -4.81 -12.69
N TRP A 68 -6.24 -4.50 -13.95
CA TRP A 68 -5.60 -5.14 -15.10
C TRP A 68 -5.03 -4.05 -15.99
N SER A 69 -3.80 -4.25 -16.49
CA SER A 69 -3.23 -3.40 -17.52
C SER A 69 -3.93 -3.60 -18.86
N ALA A 70 -3.74 -2.68 -19.80
CA ALA A 70 -4.24 -2.85 -21.17
C ALA A 70 -3.66 -4.10 -21.87
N ALA A 71 -2.49 -4.57 -21.43
CA ALA A 71 -1.83 -5.78 -21.92
C ALA A 71 -2.23 -7.05 -21.15
N GLY A 72 -3.18 -6.98 -20.21
CA GLY A 72 -3.66 -8.14 -19.47
C GLY A 72 -2.78 -8.56 -18.29
N HIS A 73 -1.89 -7.69 -17.80
CA HIS A 73 -1.11 -7.97 -16.59
C HIS A 73 -1.90 -7.59 -15.33
N PRO A 74 -1.99 -8.46 -14.32
CA PRO A 74 -2.67 -8.13 -13.08
C PRO A 74 -1.85 -7.11 -12.29
N ILE A 75 -2.55 -6.14 -11.70
CA ILE A 75 -1.99 -5.05 -10.92
C ILE A 75 -2.63 -5.03 -9.54
N LEU A 76 -1.80 -4.98 -8.50
CA LEU A 76 -2.21 -4.56 -7.17
C LEU A 76 -1.89 -3.08 -7.02
N ARG A 77 -2.92 -2.24 -7.05
CA ARG A 77 -2.77 -0.79 -6.90
C ARG A 77 -3.07 -0.37 -5.48
N VAL A 78 -2.28 0.56 -4.95
CA VAL A 78 -2.47 1.14 -3.62
C VAL A 78 -2.60 2.65 -3.75
N ASP A 79 -3.77 3.16 -3.39
CA ASP A 79 -4.08 4.59 -3.38
C ASP A 79 -4.65 5.00 -2.00
N GLY A 80 -4.82 6.31 -1.78
CA GLY A 80 -5.62 6.81 -0.67
C GLY A 80 -7.08 6.37 -0.79
N ALA A 81 -7.72 6.04 0.32
CA ALA A 81 -9.11 5.58 0.33
C ALA A 81 -10.11 6.72 0.07
N SER A 82 -9.72 7.96 0.40
CA SER A 82 -10.39 9.21 0.06
C SER A 82 -9.42 10.22 -0.57
N PRO A 83 -9.93 11.30 -1.20
CA PRO A 83 -9.10 12.35 -1.81
C PRO A 83 -8.17 13.06 -0.81
N GLU A 84 -8.47 13.04 0.50
CA GLU A 84 -7.63 13.68 1.52
C GLU A 84 -6.47 12.81 2.01
N ASP A 85 -6.52 11.49 1.81
CA ASP A 85 -5.54 10.58 2.38
C ASP A 85 -4.14 10.76 1.77
N LEU A 86 -4.04 10.87 0.43
CA LEU A 86 -2.74 11.04 -0.23
C LEU A 86 -2.06 12.38 0.12
N PRO A 87 -2.77 13.55 0.09
CA PRO A 87 -2.20 14.80 0.57
C PRO A 87 -1.69 14.75 2.02
N ARG A 88 -2.44 14.09 2.93
CA ARG A 88 -2.02 13.92 4.33
C ARG A 88 -0.73 13.11 4.45
N ILE A 89 -0.63 12.01 3.69
CA ILE A 89 0.58 11.18 3.65
C ILE A 89 1.77 11.98 3.09
N GLN A 90 1.57 12.74 2.02
CA GLN A 90 2.62 13.59 1.44
C GLN A 90 3.12 14.64 2.45
N ALA A 91 2.21 15.28 3.18
CA ALA A 91 2.55 16.25 4.22
C ALA A 91 3.36 15.59 5.35
N ALA A 92 2.92 14.42 5.86
CA ALA A 92 3.61 13.70 6.91
C ALA A 92 5.03 13.27 6.52
N VAL A 93 5.20 12.69 5.32
CA VAL A 93 6.52 12.29 4.79
C VAL A 93 7.44 13.49 4.60
N THR A 94 6.90 14.64 4.16
CA THR A 94 7.70 15.86 3.95
C THR A 94 8.14 16.48 5.27
N ALA A 95 7.29 16.43 6.29
CA ALA A 95 7.57 16.95 7.62
C ALA A 95 8.44 16.01 8.48
N GLY A 96 8.68 14.77 8.05
CA GLY A 96 9.36 13.75 8.85
C GLY A 96 8.53 13.24 10.04
N LYS A 97 7.21 13.35 9.94
CA LYS A 97 6.23 13.11 11.02
C LYS A 97 5.51 11.78 10.82
N MET A 98 6.23 10.68 11.00
CA MET A 98 5.73 9.32 10.84
C MET A 98 6.06 8.46 12.05
#